data_AF-A0A955U6Y0-F1
#
_entry.id   AF-A0A955U6Y0-F1
#
_cell.length_a   1.000
_cell.length_b   1.000
_cell.length_c   1.000
_cell.angle_alpha   90.00
_cell.angle_beta   90.00
_cell.angle_gamma   90.00
#
_symmetry.space_group_name_H-M   'P 1'
#
loop_
_entity.id
_entity.type
_entity.pdbx_description
1 polymer ?
#
loop_
_entity_poly.entity_id
_entity_poly.type
_entity_poly.pdbx_seq_one_letter_code
_entity_poly.pdbx_strand_id
1 'polypeptide(L)'
;DLIVLDTPPVKNALDFLESPGRLIRFLDERVLKWFLTPPETGAFGRLMMGTTAVVYKLMGYIFGDEFLSDLQQFFQDFQGLYQGFVERHKVVLELFRAPTTSFVTVCAPTESSLDVATFFQEELSARDLPRGGVVVNQVHTCDGATHDAKQVLGAVAEELSADLAPATANALLARLGMAHRRLHALQVAEDELTERVRAAARGGGFYQEVERLDGNVHDLDSLLEVGRRLFARAATL
;
A
#
# COMPACT_ATOMS: atom_id res chain seq x y z
N ASP A 1 -8.97 -23.77 -2.83
CA ASP A 1 -9.18 -22.76 -1.78
C ASP A 1 -8.28 -21.56 -2.05
N LEU A 2 -8.78 -20.33 -1.90
CA LEU A 2 -8.09 -19.07 -2.18
C LEU A 2 -8.11 -18.20 -0.92
N ILE A 3 -6.97 -17.59 -0.58
CA ILE A 3 -6.86 -16.65 0.54
C ILE A 3 -6.59 -15.26 -0.04
N VAL A 4 -7.45 -14.29 0.30
CA VAL A 4 -7.23 -12.87 0.00
C VAL A 4 -6.79 -12.19 1.29
N LEU A 5 -5.60 -11.57 1.27
CA LEU A 5 -5.04 -10.89 2.43
C LEU A 5 -5.14 -9.38 2.22
N ASP A 6 -5.94 -8.72 3.05
CA ASP A 6 -5.98 -7.25 3.11
C ASP A 6 -4.79 -6.75 3.93
N THR A 7 -4.07 -5.76 3.41
CA THR A 7 -2.89 -5.21 4.10
C THR A 7 -3.27 -3.92 4.82
N PRO A 8 -2.80 -3.72 6.06
CA PRO A 8 -3.00 -2.46 6.77
C PRO A 8 -2.59 -1.25 5.93
N PRO A 9 -3.20 -0.06 6.15
CA PRO A 9 -2.80 1.15 5.45
C PRO A 9 -1.42 1.59 5.95
N VAL A 10 -0.36 1.19 5.26
CA VAL A 10 1.00 1.62 5.61
C VAL A 10 1.50 2.57 4.55
N LYS A 11 1.84 3.81 4.96
CA LYS A 11 2.48 4.81 4.08
C LYS A 11 3.77 4.26 3.45
N ASN A 12 4.43 3.32 4.13
CA ASN A 12 5.49 2.48 3.58
C ASN A 12 4.90 1.11 3.21
N ALA A 13 4.45 0.92 1.98
CA ALA A 13 3.99 -0.40 1.49
C ALA A 13 5.07 -1.51 1.67
N LEU A 14 6.34 -1.11 1.78
CA LEU A 14 7.48 -1.96 2.11
C LEU A 14 7.53 -2.48 3.54
N ASP A 15 6.94 -1.76 4.50
CA ASP A 15 6.92 -2.21 5.89
C ASP A 15 6.14 -3.52 6.01
N PHE A 16 5.16 -3.79 5.15
CA PHE A 16 4.52 -5.10 5.08
C PHE A 16 5.53 -6.23 4.77
N LEU A 17 6.47 -5.99 3.85
CA LEU A 17 7.49 -6.96 3.45
C LEU A 17 8.63 -7.07 4.48
N GLU A 18 8.92 -6.01 5.23
CA GLU A 18 10.12 -5.89 6.07
C GLU A 18 9.88 -5.93 7.58
N SER A 19 8.69 -5.55 8.05
CA SER A 19 8.41 -5.37 9.50
C SER A 19 8.74 -6.60 10.34
N PRO A 20 8.40 -7.84 9.91
CA PRO A 20 8.78 -9.02 10.68
C PRO A 20 10.30 -9.18 10.78
N GLY A 21 11.03 -8.86 9.70
CA GLY A 21 12.48 -8.93 9.65
C GLY A 21 13.17 -7.85 10.50
N ARG A 22 12.60 -6.65 10.60
CA ARG A 22 13.16 -5.58 11.46
C ARG A 22 13.10 -5.95 12.94
N LEU A 23 11.98 -6.52 13.41
CA LEU A 23 11.86 -7.00 14.78
C LEU A 23 12.88 -8.10 15.09
N ILE A 24 13.05 -9.05 14.15
CA ILE A 24 14.05 -10.12 14.29
C ILE A 24 15.48 -9.56 14.33
N ARG A 25 15.83 -8.61 13.45
CA ARG A 25 17.15 -7.97 13.46
C ARG A 25 17.42 -7.17 14.74
N PHE A 26 16.40 -6.52 15.29
CA PHE A 26 16.52 -5.80 16.56
C PHE A 26 16.80 -6.76 17.73
N LEU A 27 16.26 -7.97 17.67
CA LEU A 27 16.38 -9.02 18.68
C LEU A 27 17.47 -10.04 18.36
N ASP A 28 18.48 -9.65 17.55
CA ASP A 28 19.60 -10.51 17.18
C ASP A 28 20.25 -11.13 18.43
N GLU A 29 20.73 -12.38 18.30
CA GLU A 29 21.39 -13.16 19.35
C GLU A 29 22.53 -12.37 20.01
N ARG A 30 23.17 -11.45 19.28
CA ARG A 30 24.21 -10.56 19.83
C ARG A 30 23.66 -9.55 20.84
N VAL A 31 22.49 -8.98 20.58
CA VAL A 31 21.81 -8.04 21.49
C VAL A 31 21.33 -8.81 22.72
N LEU A 32 20.67 -9.95 22.51
CA LEU A 32 20.25 -10.84 23.59
C LEU A 32 21.44 -11.28 24.45
N LYS A 33 22.51 -11.78 23.86
CA LYS A 33 23.71 -12.22 24.58
C LYS A 33 24.40 -11.07 25.33
N TRP A 34 24.42 -9.87 24.75
CA TRP A 34 24.94 -8.69 25.43
C TRP A 34 24.09 -8.34 26.66
N PHE A 35 22.75 -8.46 26.56
CA PHE A 35 21.87 -8.18 27.69
C PHE A 35 21.86 -9.27 28.77
N LEU A 36 21.92 -10.52 28.35
CA LEU A 36 21.77 -11.72 29.17
C LEU A 36 23.06 -12.22 29.82
N THR A 37 24.21 -11.63 29.49
CA THR A 37 25.47 -11.98 30.14
C THR A 37 25.76 -10.94 31.22
N PRO A 38 25.48 -11.22 32.51
CA PRO A 38 25.94 -10.36 33.57
C PRO A 38 27.47 -10.27 33.53
N PRO A 39 28.07 -9.11 33.83
CA PRO A 39 29.46 -9.12 34.26
C PRO A 39 29.54 -9.95 35.55
N GLU A 40 30.63 -10.71 35.68
CA GLU A 40 31.04 -11.53 36.84
C GLU A 40 30.56 -13.00 36.81
N THR A 41 31.37 -14.05 36.97
CA THR A 41 32.60 -14.28 37.75
C THR A 41 33.42 -15.40 37.09
N GLY A 42 34.61 -15.10 36.55
CA GLY A 42 35.49 -16.15 36.01
C GLY A 42 36.79 -15.59 35.44
N ALA A 43 37.92 -16.23 35.76
CA ALA A 43 39.27 -15.76 35.43
C ALA A 43 39.52 -15.53 33.92
N PHE A 44 38.68 -16.09 33.04
CA PHE A 44 38.76 -15.96 31.59
C PHE A 44 38.01 -14.74 31.01
N GLY A 45 37.12 -14.08 31.77
CA GLY A 45 36.30 -12.96 31.29
C GLY A 45 36.99 -11.60 31.25
N ARG A 46 38.15 -11.47 31.90
CA ARG A 46 38.81 -10.18 32.19
C ARG A 46 39.34 -9.44 30.96
N LEU A 47 39.52 -10.13 29.83
CA LEU A 47 40.10 -9.55 28.61
C LEU A 47 39.05 -8.91 27.67
N MET A 48 37.77 -9.27 27.80
CA MET A 48 36.65 -8.70 27.00
C MET A 48 35.86 -7.61 27.76
N MET A 49 36.28 -7.25 28.98
CA MET A 49 35.43 -6.60 30.00
C MET A 49 35.41 -5.06 30.02
N GLY A 50 36.27 -4.36 29.26
CA GLY A 50 36.49 -2.92 29.48
C GLY A 50 35.34 -2.00 29.04
N THR A 51 34.66 -2.28 27.93
CA THR A 51 33.69 -1.35 27.32
C THR A 51 32.25 -1.67 27.70
N THR A 52 31.85 -2.94 27.66
CA THR A 52 30.46 -3.37 27.94
C THR A 52 30.03 -3.12 29.39
N ALA A 53 30.90 -3.42 30.36
CA ALA A 53 30.59 -3.23 31.78
C ALA A 53 30.44 -1.74 32.15
N VAL A 54 31.22 -0.86 31.51
CA VAL A 54 31.13 0.59 31.69
C VAL A 54 29.81 1.13 31.13
N VAL A 55 29.42 0.68 29.92
CA VAL A 55 28.13 1.04 29.32
C VAL A 55 26.98 0.58 30.21
N TYR A 56 27.03 -0.65 30.71
CA TYR A 56 26.02 -1.20 31.62
C TYR A 56 25.85 -0.35 32.89
N LYS A 57 26.96 0.05 33.51
CA LYS A 57 26.94 0.88 34.70
C LYS A 57 26.39 2.29 34.44
N LEU A 58 26.72 2.87 33.27
CA LEU A 58 26.14 4.14 32.85
C LEU A 58 24.63 4.02 32.59
N MET A 59 24.17 2.92 31.99
CA MET A 59 22.75 2.65 31.78
C MET A 59 22.01 2.47 33.11
N GLY A 60 22.59 1.76 34.10
CA GLY A 60 22.00 1.61 35.43
C GLY A 60 21.89 2.95 36.16
N TYR A 61 22.88 3.83 35.99
CA TYR A 61 22.81 5.19 36.54
C TYR A 61 21.74 6.06 35.86
N ILE A 62 21.50 5.89 34.55
CA ILE A 62 20.54 6.70 33.78
C ILE A 62 19.11 6.18 33.91
N PHE A 63 18.92 4.87 33.81
CA PHE A 63 17.61 4.20 33.71
C PHE A 63 17.19 3.45 34.98
N GLY A 64 18.12 3.21 35.91
CA GLY A 64 17.87 2.44 37.13
C GLY A 64 18.18 0.95 36.98
N ASP A 65 18.69 0.34 38.05
CA ASP A 65 19.08 -1.07 38.06
C ASP A 65 17.85 -2.02 37.97
N GLU A 66 16.71 -1.60 38.51
CA GLU A 66 15.44 -2.37 38.46
C GLU A 66 14.95 -2.52 37.02
N PHE A 67 14.95 -1.44 36.23
CA PHE A 67 14.59 -1.47 34.82
C PHE A 67 15.52 -2.41 34.01
N LEU A 68 16.82 -2.39 34.29
CA LEU A 68 17.77 -3.29 33.63
C LEU A 68 17.52 -4.75 34.00
N SER A 69 17.17 -5.02 35.25
CA SER A 69 16.79 -6.36 35.71
C SER A 69 15.52 -6.87 35.01
N ASP A 70 14.49 -6.02 34.89
CA ASP A 70 13.25 -6.37 34.18
C ASP A 70 13.50 -6.65 32.69
N LEU A 71 14.37 -5.86 32.06
CA LEU A 71 14.74 -6.06 30.66
C LEU A 71 15.53 -7.36 30.45
N GLN A 72 16.40 -7.72 31.39
CA GLN A 72 17.08 -9.02 31.39
C GLN A 72 16.09 -10.17 31.53
N GLN A 73 15.14 -10.08 32.48
CA GLN A 73 14.10 -11.08 32.68
C GLN A 73 13.26 -11.25 31.41
N PHE A 74 12.82 -10.14 30.81
CA PHE A 74 12.09 -10.17 29.53
C PHE A 74 12.87 -10.92 28.45
N PHE A 75 14.15 -10.62 28.26
CA PHE A 75 14.96 -11.29 27.24
C PHE A 75 15.19 -12.78 27.53
N GLN A 76 15.27 -13.20 28.80
CA GLN A 76 15.36 -14.62 29.17
C GLN A 76 14.08 -15.35 28.78
N ASP A 77 12.93 -14.78 29.14
CA ASP A 77 11.62 -15.37 28.82
C ASP A 77 11.36 -15.37 27.30
N PHE A 78 11.86 -14.34 26.60
CA PHE A 78 11.68 -14.18 25.16
C PHE A 78 12.59 -15.08 24.31
N GLN A 79 13.73 -15.53 24.83
CA GLN A 79 14.73 -16.30 24.07
C GLN A 79 14.13 -17.56 23.42
N GLY A 80 13.21 -18.24 24.10
CA GLY A 80 12.52 -19.42 23.58
C GLY A 80 11.57 -19.13 22.41
N LEU A 81 11.05 -17.91 22.30
CA LEU A 81 10.14 -17.49 21.23
C LEU A 81 10.88 -17.00 19.98
N TYR A 82 12.08 -16.44 20.15
CA TYR A 82 12.87 -15.83 19.09
C TYR A 82 13.12 -16.79 17.91
N GLN A 83 13.57 -18.01 18.20
CA GLN A 83 13.87 -18.99 17.15
C GLN A 83 12.63 -19.32 16.30
N GLY A 84 11.47 -19.46 16.94
CA GLY A 84 10.21 -19.66 16.25
C GLY A 84 9.78 -18.47 15.39
N PHE A 85 10.09 -17.24 15.79
CA PHE A 85 9.84 -16.05 14.94
C PHE A 85 10.75 -16.03 13.71
N VAL A 86 12.03 -16.35 13.88
CA VAL A 86 12.99 -16.44 12.76
C VAL A 86 12.53 -17.48 11.74
N GLU A 87 12.14 -18.67 12.20
CA GLU A 87 11.67 -19.74 11.33
C GLU A 87 10.39 -19.36 10.60
N ARG A 88 9.38 -18.85 11.31
CA ARG A 88 8.13 -18.39 10.69
C ARG A 88 8.37 -17.27 9.66
N HIS A 89 9.28 -16.34 9.95
CA HIS A 89 9.60 -15.27 9.00
C HIS A 89 10.19 -15.82 7.70
N LYS A 90 11.08 -16.82 7.77
CA LYS A 90 11.62 -17.49 6.57
C LYS A 90 10.49 -18.14 5.75
N VAL A 91 9.61 -18.88 6.41
CA VAL A 91 8.44 -19.51 5.75
C VAL A 91 7.55 -18.45 5.07
N VAL A 92 7.28 -17.32 5.74
CA VAL A 92 6.51 -16.22 5.14
C VAL A 92 7.20 -15.64 3.90
N LEU A 93 8.52 -15.43 3.95
CA LEU A 93 9.29 -14.94 2.80
C LEU A 93 9.32 -15.94 1.63
N GLU A 94 9.31 -17.25 1.92
CA GLU A 94 9.16 -18.30 0.91
C GLU A 94 7.76 -18.28 0.30
N LEU A 95 6.71 -18.13 1.12
CA LEU A 95 5.33 -18.01 0.65
C LEU A 95 5.15 -16.79 -0.26
N PHE A 96 5.74 -15.65 0.06
CA PHE A 96 5.68 -14.46 -0.81
C PHE A 96 6.32 -14.65 -2.18
N ARG A 97 7.28 -15.57 -2.30
CA ARG A 97 7.95 -15.90 -3.58
C ARG A 97 7.32 -17.11 -4.29
N ALA A 98 6.41 -17.82 -3.64
CA ALA A 98 5.80 -19.00 -4.22
C ALA A 98 5.00 -18.65 -5.48
N PRO A 99 4.99 -19.51 -6.51
CA PRO A 99 4.22 -19.27 -7.74
C PRO A 99 2.70 -19.24 -7.51
N THR A 100 2.25 -19.70 -6.34
CA THR A 100 0.85 -19.66 -5.89
C THR A 100 0.46 -18.34 -5.24
N THR A 101 1.41 -17.42 -5.07
CA THR A 101 1.21 -16.11 -4.43
C THR A 101 1.30 -15.02 -5.48
N SER A 102 0.50 -13.97 -5.34
CA SER A 102 0.53 -12.81 -6.24
C SER A 102 0.15 -11.54 -5.49
N PHE A 103 0.84 -10.45 -5.81
CA PHE A 103 0.60 -9.14 -5.24
C PHE A 103 -0.24 -8.30 -6.20
N VAL A 104 -1.36 -7.76 -5.71
CA VAL A 104 -2.19 -6.79 -6.44
C VAL A 104 -2.03 -5.44 -5.78
N THR A 105 -1.56 -4.46 -6.53
CA THR A 105 -1.43 -3.08 -6.05
C THR A 105 -2.70 -2.31 -6.34
N VAL A 106 -3.27 -1.66 -5.33
CA VAL A 106 -4.46 -0.82 -5.48
C VAL A 106 -4.09 0.62 -5.12
N CYS A 107 -4.44 1.57 -5.98
CA CYS A 107 -4.19 2.99 -5.76
C CYS A 107 -5.36 3.85 -6.24
N ALA A 108 -5.47 5.07 -5.72
CA ALA A 108 -6.35 6.09 -6.27
C ALA A 108 -5.59 6.90 -7.36
N PRO A 109 -6.28 7.57 -8.30
CA PRO A 109 -5.64 8.42 -9.32
C PRO A 109 -5.20 9.77 -8.73
N THR A 110 -4.50 9.74 -7.60
CA THR A 110 -3.92 10.92 -6.95
C THR A 110 -2.40 10.79 -6.97
N GLU A 111 -1.69 11.89 -7.13
CA GLU A 111 -0.22 11.91 -7.23
C GLU A 111 0.45 11.13 -6.09
N SER A 112 0.04 11.38 -4.85
CA SER A 112 0.60 10.70 -3.67
C SER A 112 0.32 9.19 -3.65
N SER A 113 -0.86 8.75 -4.10
CA SER A 113 -1.19 7.33 -4.16
C SER A 113 -0.46 6.63 -5.31
N LEU A 114 -0.28 7.32 -6.44
CA LEU A 114 0.39 6.81 -7.62
C LEU A 114 1.90 6.72 -7.42
N ASP A 115 2.53 7.67 -6.72
CA ASP A 115 3.94 7.61 -6.36
C ASP A 115 4.23 6.38 -5.48
N VAL A 116 3.41 6.13 -4.46
CA VAL A 116 3.54 4.95 -3.60
C VAL A 116 3.32 3.65 -4.38
N ALA A 117 2.32 3.61 -5.27
CA ALA A 117 2.06 2.45 -6.10
C ALA A 117 3.19 2.15 -7.09
N THR A 118 3.74 3.20 -7.72
CA THR A 118 4.88 3.11 -8.63
C THR A 118 6.10 2.55 -7.90
N PHE A 119 6.44 3.12 -6.75
CA PHE A 119 7.52 2.65 -5.90
C PHE A 119 7.32 1.19 -5.45
N PHE A 120 6.10 0.81 -5.09
CA PHE A 120 5.80 -0.56 -4.71
C PHE A 120 5.96 -1.55 -5.88
N GLN A 121 5.54 -1.17 -7.09
CA GLN A 121 5.76 -1.98 -8.30
C GLN A 121 7.25 -2.17 -8.61
N GLU A 122 8.05 -1.12 -8.46
CA GLU A 122 9.51 -1.17 -8.61
C GLU A 122 10.15 -2.11 -7.57
N GLU A 123 9.72 -2.05 -6.31
CA GLU A 123 10.23 -2.92 -5.24
C GLU A 123 9.83 -4.39 -5.43
N LEU A 124 8.60 -4.66 -5.85
CA LEU A 124 8.19 -6.02 -6.20
C LEU A 124 9.06 -6.57 -7.33
N SER A 125 9.34 -5.75 -8.36
CA SER A 125 10.22 -6.13 -9.47
C SER A 125 11.66 -6.35 -9.02
N ALA A 126 12.22 -5.45 -8.21
CA ALA A 126 13.61 -5.53 -7.73
C ALA A 126 13.86 -6.76 -6.83
N ARG A 127 12.82 -7.24 -6.14
CA ARG A 127 12.86 -8.38 -5.22
C ARG A 127 12.42 -9.69 -5.86
N ASP A 128 12.09 -9.68 -7.15
CA ASP A 128 11.56 -10.82 -7.91
C ASP A 128 10.30 -11.43 -7.24
N LEU A 129 9.40 -10.55 -6.77
CA LEU A 129 8.13 -10.95 -6.17
C LEU A 129 7.03 -11.00 -7.26
N PRO A 130 6.10 -11.98 -7.21
CA PRO A 130 5.06 -12.12 -8.23
C PRO A 130 4.11 -10.91 -8.30
N ARG A 131 4.18 -10.15 -9.40
CA ARG A 131 3.32 -8.98 -9.66
C ARG A 131 2.03 -9.41 -10.35
N GLY A 132 0.95 -9.61 -9.59
CA GLY A 132 -0.34 -10.08 -10.08
C GLY A 132 -1.14 -9.04 -10.85
N GLY A 133 -1.00 -7.76 -10.51
CA GLY A 133 -1.59 -6.66 -11.25
C GLY A 133 -1.68 -5.35 -10.50
N VAL A 134 -2.19 -4.33 -11.18
CA VAL A 134 -2.45 -2.98 -10.65
C VAL A 134 -3.92 -2.62 -10.88
N VAL A 135 -4.55 -2.06 -9.85
CA VAL A 135 -5.89 -1.47 -9.90
C VAL A 135 -5.79 0.01 -9.58
N VAL A 136 -6.12 0.87 -10.54
CA VAL A 136 -6.35 2.29 -10.28
C VAL A 136 -7.83 2.48 -10.01
N ASN A 137 -8.18 2.67 -8.74
CA ASN A 137 -9.54 2.75 -8.26
C ASN A 137 -10.02 4.20 -8.14
N GLN A 138 -11.32 4.43 -8.33
CA GLN A 138 -11.96 5.75 -8.27
C GLN A 138 -11.55 6.70 -9.40
N VAL A 139 -11.30 6.17 -10.60
CA VAL A 139 -11.09 7.03 -11.78
C VAL A 139 -12.37 7.73 -12.18
N HIS A 140 -12.25 8.94 -12.71
CA HIS A 140 -13.35 9.71 -13.25
C HIS A 140 -13.42 9.54 -14.76
N THR A 141 -14.56 9.10 -15.27
CA THR A 141 -14.83 9.01 -16.70
C THR A 141 -15.84 10.06 -17.13
N CYS A 142 -15.69 10.52 -18.37
CA CYS A 142 -16.49 11.58 -18.98
C CYS A 142 -16.92 11.15 -20.38
N ASP A 143 -18.13 11.55 -20.79
CA ASP A 143 -18.66 11.18 -22.09
C ASP A 143 -17.92 11.89 -23.24
N GLY A 144 -17.40 11.13 -24.18
CA GLY A 144 -16.72 11.67 -25.35
C GLY A 144 -15.30 12.18 -25.08
N ALA A 145 -14.55 12.37 -26.15
CA ALA A 145 -13.10 12.66 -26.11
C ALA A 145 -12.77 14.15 -26.32
N THR A 146 -13.71 15.06 -26.01
CA THR A 146 -13.56 16.49 -26.29
C THR A 146 -14.07 17.36 -25.15
N HIS A 147 -13.41 18.51 -24.99
CA HIS A 147 -13.85 19.59 -24.10
C HIS A 147 -15.07 20.35 -24.65
N ASP A 148 -15.45 20.13 -25.92
CA ASP A 148 -16.64 20.74 -26.51
C ASP A 148 -17.92 20.07 -25.97
N ALA A 149 -18.40 20.60 -24.86
CA ALA A 149 -19.62 20.12 -24.24
C ALA A 149 -20.88 20.30 -25.10
N LYS A 150 -20.90 21.24 -26.06
CA LYS A 150 -22.05 21.39 -26.95
C LYS A 150 -22.07 20.25 -27.95
N GLN A 151 -20.90 19.84 -28.45
CA GLN A 151 -20.77 18.67 -29.30
C GLN A 151 -21.20 17.39 -28.59
N VAL A 152 -20.82 17.22 -27.31
CA VAL A 152 -21.12 15.99 -26.53
C VAL A 152 -22.56 16.00 -26.00
N LEU A 153 -22.97 17.07 -25.34
CA LEU A 153 -24.21 17.13 -24.56
C LEU A 153 -25.32 17.95 -25.23
N GLY A 154 -25.11 18.49 -26.43
CA GLY A 154 -26.07 19.36 -27.10
C GLY A 154 -27.43 18.70 -27.30
N ALA A 155 -27.45 17.48 -27.84
CA ALA A 155 -28.70 16.72 -28.04
C ALA A 155 -29.41 16.40 -26.72
N VAL A 156 -28.67 15.99 -25.69
CA VAL A 156 -29.21 15.71 -24.35
C VAL A 156 -29.78 16.98 -23.71
N ALA A 157 -29.08 18.11 -23.85
CA ALA A 157 -29.55 19.38 -23.34
C ALA A 157 -30.82 19.86 -24.07
N GLU A 158 -30.91 19.67 -25.38
CA GLU A 158 -32.12 19.98 -26.17
C GLU A 158 -33.30 19.11 -25.74
N GLU A 159 -33.10 17.80 -25.55
CA GLU A 159 -34.13 16.88 -25.07
C GLU A 159 -34.63 17.27 -23.67
N LEU A 160 -33.71 17.52 -22.73
CA LEU A 160 -34.03 17.88 -21.34
C LEU A 160 -34.64 19.29 -21.20
N SER A 161 -34.57 20.14 -22.23
CA SER A 161 -35.09 21.49 -22.20
C SER A 161 -36.20 21.76 -23.21
N ALA A 162 -36.76 20.71 -23.82
CA ALA A 162 -37.76 20.80 -24.89
C ALA A 162 -39.03 21.59 -24.49
N ASP A 163 -39.40 21.58 -23.21
CA ASP A 163 -40.56 22.27 -22.65
C ASP A 163 -40.20 23.59 -21.92
N LEU A 164 -38.93 23.99 -21.94
CA LEU A 164 -38.42 25.15 -21.22
C LEU A 164 -38.30 26.38 -22.12
N ALA A 165 -38.35 27.57 -21.49
CA ALA A 165 -38.08 28.82 -22.20
C ALA A 165 -36.62 28.86 -22.70
N PRO A 166 -36.33 29.54 -23.85
CA PRO A 166 -34.98 29.56 -24.44
C PRO A 166 -33.87 30.02 -23.49
N ALA A 167 -34.17 30.98 -22.60
CA ALA A 167 -33.20 31.45 -21.60
C ALA A 167 -32.82 30.34 -20.60
N THR A 168 -33.80 29.53 -20.17
CA THR A 168 -33.60 28.41 -19.25
C THR A 168 -32.86 27.26 -19.92
N ALA A 169 -33.20 26.93 -21.17
CA ALA A 169 -32.50 25.94 -21.98
C ALA A 169 -31.00 26.29 -22.14
N ASN A 170 -30.70 27.55 -22.46
CA ASN A 170 -29.32 28.03 -22.57
C ASN A 170 -28.57 27.95 -21.23
N ALA A 171 -29.23 28.27 -20.11
CA ALA A 171 -28.65 28.15 -18.78
C ALA A 171 -28.37 26.68 -18.40
N LEU A 172 -29.26 25.75 -18.76
CA LEU A 172 -29.05 24.32 -18.57
C LEU A 172 -27.82 23.84 -19.35
N LEU A 173 -27.73 24.15 -20.65
CA LEU A 173 -26.58 23.79 -21.48
C LEU A 173 -25.28 24.38 -20.93
N ALA A 174 -25.29 25.62 -20.44
CA ALA A 174 -24.12 26.23 -19.82
C ALA A 174 -23.67 25.46 -18.56
N ARG A 175 -24.61 25.04 -17.70
CA ARG A 175 -24.32 24.27 -16.48
C ARG A 175 -23.80 22.87 -16.78
N LEU A 176 -24.49 22.14 -17.66
CA LEU A 176 -24.04 20.83 -18.13
C LEU A 176 -22.66 20.94 -18.76
N GLY A 177 -22.43 21.97 -19.57
CA GLY A 177 -21.14 22.19 -20.20
C GLY A 177 -20.01 22.55 -19.25
N MET A 178 -20.29 23.26 -18.15
CA MET A 178 -19.29 23.47 -17.10
C MET A 178 -18.94 22.18 -16.36
N ALA A 179 -19.95 21.36 -16.03
CA ALA A 179 -19.73 20.06 -15.38
C ALA A 179 -18.93 19.13 -16.28
N HIS A 180 -19.31 19.02 -17.56
CA HIS A 180 -18.61 18.26 -18.60
C HIS A 180 -17.14 18.64 -18.69
N ARG A 181 -16.85 19.93 -18.91
CA ARG A 181 -15.47 20.40 -19.05
C ARG A 181 -14.62 20.12 -17.81
N ARG A 182 -15.20 20.25 -16.62
CA ARG A 182 -14.52 19.94 -15.36
C ARG A 182 -14.19 18.45 -15.27
N LEU A 183 -15.16 17.59 -15.58
CA LEU A 183 -14.98 16.13 -15.50
C LEU A 183 -14.01 15.63 -16.57
N HIS A 184 -14.12 16.12 -17.80
CA HIS A 184 -13.19 15.81 -18.89
C HIS A 184 -11.77 16.28 -18.57
N ALA A 185 -11.59 17.50 -18.03
CA ALA A 185 -10.26 17.97 -17.62
C ALA A 185 -9.66 17.12 -16.49
N LEU A 186 -10.51 16.64 -15.57
CA LEU A 186 -10.08 15.73 -14.50
C LEU A 186 -9.65 14.37 -15.08
N GLN A 187 -10.46 13.77 -15.96
CA GLN A 187 -10.11 12.52 -16.62
C GLN A 187 -8.78 12.63 -17.36
N VAL A 188 -8.58 13.68 -18.17
CA VAL A 188 -7.30 13.90 -18.89
C VAL A 188 -6.12 14.00 -17.92
N ALA A 189 -6.28 14.71 -16.80
CA ALA A 189 -5.22 14.80 -15.80
C ALA A 189 -4.94 13.46 -15.10
N GLU A 190 -5.98 12.67 -14.81
CA GLU A 190 -5.84 11.33 -14.23
C GLU A 190 -5.15 10.36 -15.22
N ASP A 191 -5.51 10.41 -16.50
CA ASP A 191 -4.86 9.63 -17.57
C ASP A 191 -3.35 9.94 -17.62
N GLU A 192 -2.98 11.23 -17.61
CA GLU A 192 -1.56 11.65 -17.58
C GLU A 192 -0.82 11.16 -16.32
N LEU A 193 -1.46 11.24 -15.15
CA LEU A 193 -0.85 10.82 -13.89
C LEU A 193 -0.64 9.29 -13.83
N THR A 194 -1.58 8.52 -14.38
CA THR A 194 -1.55 7.06 -14.31
C THR A 194 -0.51 6.43 -15.22
N GLU A 195 -0.01 7.14 -16.23
CA GLU A 195 1.05 6.64 -17.14
C GLU A 195 2.31 6.17 -16.40
N ARG A 196 2.69 6.85 -15.31
CA ARG A 196 3.88 6.46 -14.51
C ARG A 196 3.70 5.08 -13.87
N VAL A 197 2.56 4.84 -13.22
CA VAL A 197 2.29 3.54 -12.58
C VAL A 197 2.05 2.46 -13.64
N ARG A 198 1.40 2.79 -14.76
CA ARG A 198 1.21 1.90 -15.91
C ARG A 198 2.55 1.43 -16.48
N ALA A 199 3.53 2.34 -16.60
CA ALA A 199 4.88 2.00 -17.01
C ALA A 199 5.60 1.07 -16.02
N ALA A 200 5.51 1.35 -14.71
CA ALA A 200 6.10 0.49 -13.67
C ALA A 200 5.43 -0.89 -13.57
N ALA A 201 4.15 -1.00 -13.91
CA ALA A 201 3.40 -2.25 -13.96
C ALA A 201 3.77 -3.16 -15.14
N ARG A 202 4.52 -2.67 -16.14
CA ARG A 202 4.88 -3.45 -17.33
C ARG A 202 5.61 -4.76 -16.97
N GLY A 203 5.23 -5.84 -17.65
CA GLY A 203 5.73 -7.19 -17.38
C GLY A 203 5.17 -7.84 -16.11
N GLY A 204 4.22 -7.19 -15.42
CA GLY A 204 3.39 -7.80 -14.41
C GLY A 204 2.14 -8.46 -15.03
N GLY A 205 1.15 -8.76 -14.19
CA GLY A 205 -0.15 -9.25 -14.62
C GLY A 205 -1.04 -8.16 -15.20
N PHE A 206 -2.27 -8.03 -14.69
CA PHE A 206 -3.25 -7.12 -15.28
C PHE A 206 -3.04 -5.67 -14.85
N TYR A 207 -3.58 -4.73 -15.64
CA TYR A 207 -3.75 -3.33 -15.27
C TYR A 207 -5.22 -2.96 -15.49
N GLN A 208 -5.90 -2.52 -14.43
CA GLN A 208 -7.34 -2.23 -14.47
C GLN A 208 -7.64 -0.87 -13.85
N GLU A 209 -8.43 -0.07 -14.55
CA GLU A 209 -9.02 1.15 -14.00
C GLU A 209 -10.46 0.83 -13.57
N VAL A 210 -10.82 1.22 -12.34
CA VAL A 210 -12.14 1.04 -11.76
C VAL A 210 -12.75 2.41 -11.52
N GLU A 211 -13.80 2.70 -12.27
CA GLU A 211 -14.53 3.95 -12.18
C GLU A 211 -15.08 4.20 -10.77
N ARG A 212 -15.10 5.47 -10.40
CA ARG A 212 -15.73 5.92 -9.16
C ARG A 212 -17.23 5.62 -9.19
N LEU A 213 -17.69 4.88 -8.18
CA LEU A 213 -19.11 4.64 -7.96
C LEU A 213 -19.80 5.85 -7.30
N ASP A 214 -21.07 6.03 -7.63
CA ASP A 214 -21.94 6.93 -6.88
C ASP A 214 -22.27 6.32 -5.51
N GLY A 215 -21.91 7.03 -4.44
CA GLY A 215 -22.14 6.58 -3.06
C GLY A 215 -21.00 5.77 -2.46
N ASN A 216 -21.29 5.05 -1.38
CA ASN A 216 -20.30 4.27 -0.61
C ASN A 216 -20.45 2.78 -0.89
N VAL A 217 -19.33 2.06 -0.91
CA VAL A 217 -19.31 0.59 -0.97
C VAL A 217 -19.37 0.05 0.46
N HIS A 218 -20.56 -0.38 0.89
CA HIS A 218 -20.83 -0.79 2.27
C HIS A 218 -21.78 -1.99 2.42
N ASP A 219 -22.25 -2.54 1.30
CA ASP A 219 -23.14 -3.69 1.26
C ASP A 219 -22.69 -4.66 0.16
N LEU A 220 -23.33 -5.83 0.10
CA LEU A 220 -22.96 -6.86 -0.88
C LEU A 220 -23.29 -6.43 -2.31
N ASP A 221 -24.34 -5.63 -2.52
CA ASP A 221 -24.74 -5.20 -3.86
C ASP A 221 -23.72 -4.22 -4.46
N SER A 222 -23.27 -3.23 -3.67
CA SER A 222 -22.20 -2.31 -4.04
C SER A 222 -20.86 -3.04 -4.19
N LEU A 223 -20.56 -4.04 -3.37
CA LEU A 223 -19.36 -4.88 -3.54
C LEU A 223 -19.41 -5.70 -4.84
N LEU A 224 -20.57 -6.25 -5.20
CA LEU A 224 -20.78 -6.96 -6.46
C LEU A 224 -20.61 -6.02 -7.67
N GLU A 225 -21.05 -4.77 -7.57
CA GLU A 225 -20.85 -3.76 -8.60
C GLU A 225 -19.36 -3.46 -8.80
N VAL A 226 -18.59 -3.26 -7.72
CA VAL A 226 -17.12 -3.15 -7.80
C VAL A 226 -16.53 -4.39 -8.46
N GLY A 227 -16.98 -5.59 -8.07
CA GLY A 227 -16.53 -6.84 -8.66
C GLY A 227 -16.76 -6.90 -10.18
N ARG A 228 -17.94 -6.50 -10.66
CA ARG A 228 -18.23 -6.46 -12.11
C ARG A 228 -17.27 -5.54 -12.86
N ARG A 229 -16.94 -4.38 -12.30
CA ARG A 229 -16.00 -3.42 -12.91
C ARG A 229 -14.56 -3.92 -12.87
N LEU A 230 -14.15 -4.53 -11.75
CA LEU A 230 -12.82 -5.10 -11.58
C LEU A 230 -12.55 -6.26 -12.55
N PHE A 231 -13.56 -7.10 -12.80
CA PHE A 231 -13.45 -8.25 -13.71
C PHE A 231 -14.00 -7.98 -15.11
N ALA A 232 -14.40 -6.73 -15.41
CA ALA A 232 -14.68 -6.33 -16.78
C ALA A 232 -13.40 -6.50 -17.61
N ARG A 233 -13.55 -6.83 -18.90
CA ARG A 233 -12.42 -7.10 -19.77
C ARG A 233 -11.55 -5.83 -19.87
N ALA A 234 -10.37 -5.84 -19.25
CA ALA A 234 -9.38 -4.78 -19.38
C ALA A 234 -9.03 -4.60 -20.86
N ALA A 235 -8.83 -3.36 -21.30
CA ALA A 235 -8.13 -3.11 -22.55
C ALA A 235 -6.71 -3.68 -22.39
N THR A 236 -6.37 -4.71 -23.16
CA THR A 236 -5.02 -5.30 -23.17
C THR A 236 -3.97 -4.20 -23.38
N LEU A 237 -2.98 -4.15 -22.49
CA LEU A 237 -1.77 -3.32 -22.62
C LEU A 237 -0.98 -3.65 -23.88
#